data_AF-A0A521ZT27-F1
#
_entry.id   AF-A0A521ZT27-F1
#
_cell.length_a   1.000
_cell.length_b   1.000
_cell.length_c   1.000
_cell.angle_alpha   90.00
_cell.angle_beta   90.00
_cell.angle_gamma   90.00
#
_symmetry.space_group_name_H-M   'P 1'
#
loop_
_entity.id
_entity.type
_entity.pdbx_description
1 polymer ?
#
loop_
_entity_poly.entity_id
_entity_poly.type
_entity_poly.pdbx_seq_one_letter_code
_entity_poly.pdbx_strand_id
1 'polypeptide(L)'
;MKIGNPLDKAVGGVSPRTEGASTGKTSSSSGGVSESSKVTLSTVASGLISAADGTFDADKVSSVKESIDNGTYKINPEVIADKLIGNAKELLQGKQG
;
A
#
# COMPACT_ATOMS: atom_id res chain seq x y z
N MET A 1 -31.27 20.38 43.87
CA MET A 1 -30.35 21.39 43.29
C MET A 1 -29.47 20.70 42.26
N LYS A 2 -29.32 21.39 41.13
CA LYS A 2 -28.47 21.17 39.94
C LYS A 2 -27.00 21.48 40.34
N ILE A 3 -25.99 20.68 40.01
CA ILE A 3 -24.98 20.82 38.92
C ILE A 3 -23.72 20.14 39.49
N GLY A 4 -22.89 19.35 38.80
CA GLY A 4 -22.75 19.01 37.40
C GLY A 4 -21.60 18.00 37.26
N ASN A 5 -21.47 17.44 36.05
CA ASN A 5 -20.46 16.45 35.69
C ASN A 5 -19.03 16.93 36.02
N PRO A 6 -18.13 16.04 36.49
CA PRO A 6 -16.72 16.36 36.68
C PRO A 6 -15.94 16.50 35.36
N LEU A 7 -16.62 16.61 34.22
CA LEU A 7 -16.01 16.68 32.88
C LEU A 7 -15.60 18.11 32.48
N ASP A 8 -16.01 19.14 33.23
CA ASP A 8 -15.80 20.54 32.84
C ASP A 8 -14.62 21.25 33.54
N LYS A 9 -13.96 20.65 34.55
CA LYS A 9 -12.81 21.31 35.19
C LYS A 9 -11.49 20.92 34.53
N ALA A 10 -11.28 21.56 33.39
CA ALA A 10 -9.99 21.95 32.85
C ALA A 10 -9.13 20.83 32.25
N VAL A 11 -9.30 20.68 30.94
CA VAL A 11 -8.21 20.83 29.97
C VAL A 11 -7.04 21.65 30.54
N GLY A 12 -5.87 21.02 30.65
CA GLY A 12 -4.67 21.69 31.14
C GLY A 12 -3.55 20.71 31.42
N GLY A 13 -2.85 20.29 30.36
CA GLY A 13 -1.56 19.60 30.49
C GLY A 13 -1.41 18.44 29.51
N VAL A 14 -1.03 18.76 28.27
CA VAL A 14 -0.49 17.77 27.34
C VAL A 14 0.86 17.28 27.90
N SER A 15 1.03 15.97 28.10
CA SER A 15 2.33 15.28 28.06
C SER A 15 2.13 13.76 28.07
N PRO A 16 3.03 13.01 27.42
CA PRO A 16 2.66 11.93 26.52
C PRO A 16 2.37 10.62 27.23
N ARG A 17 1.33 9.93 26.75
CA ARG A 17 1.12 8.51 27.00
C ARG A 17 2.27 7.77 26.32
N THR A 18 3.14 7.15 27.11
CA THR A 18 4.01 6.08 26.62
C THR A 18 3.08 4.92 26.27
N GLU A 19 2.69 4.84 25.00
CA GLU A 19 1.92 3.72 24.51
C GLU A 19 2.92 2.58 24.34
N GLY A 20 2.81 1.60 25.25
CA GLY A 20 3.56 0.37 25.19
C GLY A 20 3.45 -0.22 23.80
N ALA A 21 4.62 -0.54 23.24
CA ALA A 21 4.78 -1.23 21.98
C ALA A 21 4.02 -2.56 22.00
N SER A 22 2.75 -2.55 21.57
CA SER A 22 2.14 -3.73 21.01
C SER A 22 2.79 -3.92 19.64
N THR A 23 3.84 -4.72 19.64
CA THR A 23 4.46 -5.25 18.44
C THR A 23 3.36 -5.97 17.67
N GLY A 24 2.81 -5.27 16.67
CA GLY A 24 1.89 -5.82 15.70
C GLY A 24 2.62 -6.92 14.94
N LYS A 25 2.57 -8.13 15.47
CA LYS A 25 2.98 -9.32 14.76
C LYS A 25 1.90 -9.61 13.75
N THR A 26 1.94 -8.91 12.61
CA THR A 26 1.33 -9.38 11.38
C THR A 26 2.06 -10.66 11.01
N SER A 27 1.60 -11.75 11.61
CA SER A 27 1.93 -13.08 11.15
C SER A 27 1.28 -13.17 9.78
N SER A 28 2.06 -12.92 8.75
CA SER A 28 1.75 -13.37 7.41
C SER A 28 1.52 -14.87 7.54
N SER A 29 0.25 -15.29 7.58
CA SER A 29 -0.10 -16.70 7.58
C SER A 29 0.36 -17.25 6.25
N SER A 30 1.56 -17.82 6.22
CA SER A 30 2.02 -18.74 5.17
C SER A 30 1.34 -20.10 5.35
N GLY A 31 0.03 -20.09 5.64
CA GLY A 31 -0.79 -21.28 5.56
C GLY A 31 -0.94 -21.63 4.09
N GLY A 32 -0.46 -22.82 3.70
CA GLY A 32 -0.64 -23.32 2.35
C GLY A 32 -2.09 -23.22 1.92
N VAL A 33 -2.32 -22.72 0.70
CA VAL A 33 -3.66 -22.62 0.13
C VAL A 33 -4.27 -24.03 0.05
N SER A 34 -5.49 -24.19 0.55
CA SER A 34 -6.25 -25.44 0.39
C SER A 34 -6.51 -25.67 -1.10
N GLU A 35 -6.56 -26.93 -1.57
CA GLU A 35 -6.85 -27.24 -2.98
C GLU A 35 -8.20 -26.64 -3.44
N SER A 36 -9.14 -26.44 -2.51
CA SER A 36 -10.42 -25.76 -2.78
C SER A 36 -10.27 -24.24 -3.03
N SER A 37 -9.11 -23.65 -2.76
CA SER A 37 -8.80 -22.23 -2.99
C SER A 37 -7.92 -22.02 -4.22
N LYS A 38 -7.62 -23.07 -4.98
CA LYS A 38 -6.81 -23.01 -6.19
C LYS A 38 -7.68 -22.66 -7.39
N VAL A 39 -7.38 -21.55 -8.04
CA VAL A 39 -8.04 -21.14 -9.28
C VAL A 39 -7.11 -21.39 -10.47
N THR A 40 -7.65 -21.97 -11.54
CA THR A 40 -6.90 -22.25 -12.75
C THR A 40 -6.87 -21.01 -13.62
N LEU A 41 -5.67 -20.48 -13.89
CA LEU A 41 -5.50 -19.40 -14.86
C LEU A 41 -5.71 -19.93 -16.28
N SER A 42 -6.21 -19.07 -17.18
CA SER A 42 -6.27 -19.41 -18.60
C SER A 42 -4.86 -19.58 -19.17
N THR A 43 -4.71 -20.44 -20.17
CA THR A 43 -3.43 -20.66 -20.87
C THR A 43 -2.84 -19.37 -21.45
N VAL A 44 -3.71 -18.45 -21.89
CA VAL A 44 -3.31 -17.12 -22.37
C VAL A 44 -2.71 -16.27 -21.25
N ALA A 45 -3.35 -16.24 -20.08
CA ALA A 45 -2.84 -15.49 -18.93
C ALA A 45 -1.51 -16.06 -18.41
N SER A 46 -1.37 -17.39 -18.35
CA SER A 46 -0.11 -18.04 -17.97
C SER A 46 1.03 -17.77 -18.97
N GLY A 47 0.73 -17.73 -20.27
CA GLY A 47 1.70 -17.37 -21.30
C GLY A 47 2.15 -15.91 -21.19
N LEU A 48 1.22 -15.00 -20.89
CA LEU A 48 1.54 -13.57 -20.72
C LEU A 48 2.42 -13.32 -19.48
N ILE A 49 2.13 -14.00 -18.36
CA ILE A 49 2.96 -13.93 -17.15
C ILE A 49 4.35 -14.52 -17.40
N SER A 50 4.44 -15.60 -18.16
CA SER A 50 5.74 -16.19 -18.54
C SER A 50 6.54 -15.30 -19.50
N ALA A 51 5.87 -14.43 -20.25
CA ALA A 51 6.50 -13.43 -21.13
C ALA A 51 6.77 -12.09 -20.42
N ALA A 52 6.21 -11.88 -19.23
CA ALA A 52 6.55 -10.74 -18.39
C ALA A 52 7.89 -11.04 -17.72
N ASP A 53 8.97 -10.55 -18.32
CA ASP A 53 10.29 -10.62 -17.70
C ASP A 53 10.25 -9.89 -16.35
N GLY A 54 10.36 -10.64 -15.25
CA GLY A 54 10.53 -10.11 -13.90
C GLY A 54 11.89 -9.42 -13.68
N THR A 55 12.61 -9.12 -14.77
CA THR A 55 13.86 -8.39 -14.76
C THR A 55 13.56 -6.92 -14.55
N PHE A 56 14.12 -6.35 -13.49
CA PHE A 56 14.11 -4.90 -13.28
C PHE A 56 15.51 -4.36 -13.58
N ASP A 57 15.55 -3.11 -14.01
CA ASP A 57 16.80 -2.43 -14.33
C ASP A 57 17.39 -1.85 -13.05
N ALA A 58 18.39 -2.55 -12.49
CA ALA A 58 19.04 -2.16 -11.24
C ALA A 58 19.74 -0.79 -11.34
N ASP A 59 20.30 -0.47 -12.51
CA ASP A 59 21.00 0.80 -12.74
C ASP A 59 20.01 1.96 -12.74
N LYS A 60 18.84 1.79 -13.39
CA LYS A 60 17.75 2.77 -13.32
C LYS A 60 17.27 2.97 -11.88
N VAL A 61 17.08 1.89 -11.11
CA VAL A 61 16.64 2.00 -9.71
C VAL A 61 17.66 2.78 -8.87
N SER A 62 18.96 2.50 -9.05
CA SER A 62 20.02 3.22 -8.35
C SER A 62 20.02 4.71 -8.67
N SER A 63 19.91 5.06 -9.96
CA SER A 63 19.87 6.46 -10.41
C SER A 63 18.66 7.23 -9.86
N VAL A 64 17.48 6.60 -9.83
CA VAL A 64 16.28 7.20 -9.25
C VAL A 64 16.45 7.41 -7.74
N LYS A 65 16.99 6.42 -7.03
CA LYS A 65 17.27 6.52 -5.59
C LYS A 65 18.19 7.71 -5.28
N GLU A 66 19.30 7.82 -6.00
CA GLU A 66 20.25 8.92 -5.83
C GLU A 66 19.61 10.30 -6.13
N SER A 67 18.74 10.39 -7.14
CA SER A 67 18.01 11.62 -7.44
C SER A 67 17.04 12.03 -6.33
N ILE A 68 16.45 11.04 -5.65
CA ILE A 68 15.57 11.28 -4.48
C ILE A 68 16.40 11.74 -3.28
N ASP A 69 17.51 11.06 -2.99
CA ASP A 69 18.41 11.40 -1.88
C ASP A 69 19.01 12.80 -2.03
N ASN A 70 19.37 13.18 -3.26
CA ASN A 70 19.89 14.51 -3.60
C ASN A 70 18.80 15.60 -3.71
N GLY A 71 17.50 15.24 -3.59
CA GLY A 71 16.38 16.19 -3.69
C GLY A 71 16.15 16.78 -5.09
N THR A 72 16.79 16.22 -6.11
CA THR A 72 16.69 16.67 -7.51
C THR A 72 15.53 16.00 -8.25
N TYR A 73 15.00 14.90 -7.73
CA TYR A 73 13.82 14.24 -8.26
C TYR A 73 12.59 15.16 -8.21
N LYS A 74 12.00 15.43 -9.38
CA LYS A 74 10.80 16.28 -9.48
C LYS A 74 9.56 15.42 -9.63
N ILE A 75 8.66 15.54 -8.65
CA ILE A 75 7.35 14.91 -8.71
C ILE A 75 6.48 15.66 -9.74
N ASN A 76 5.92 14.92 -10.68
CA ASN A 76 4.87 15.42 -11.57
C ASN A 76 3.51 14.87 -11.10
N PRO A 77 2.63 15.70 -10.50
CA PRO A 77 1.35 15.25 -9.95
C PRO A 77 0.36 14.78 -11.04
N GLU A 78 0.38 15.40 -12.22
CA GLU A 78 -0.52 15.03 -13.32
C GLU A 78 -0.27 13.60 -13.79
N VAL A 79 1.01 13.24 -13.94
CA VAL A 79 1.40 11.86 -14.33
C VAL A 79 0.99 10.84 -13.29
N ILE A 80 1.01 11.21 -12.00
CA ILE A 80 0.54 10.32 -10.92
C ILE A 80 -0.97 10.14 -11.04
N ALA A 81 -1.72 11.22 -11.20
CA ALA A 81 -3.17 11.17 -11.35
C ALA A 81 -3.58 10.31 -12.55
N ASP A 82 -2.95 10.51 -13.70
CA ASP A 82 -3.22 9.73 -14.92
C ASP A 82 -2.95 8.24 -14.71
N LYS A 83 -1.83 7.88 -14.06
CA LYS A 83 -1.50 6.48 -13.76
C LYS A 83 -2.48 5.85 -12.76
N LEU A 84 -2.90 6.59 -11.73
CA LEU A 84 -3.88 6.12 -10.75
C LEU A 84 -5.25 5.87 -11.41
N ILE A 85 -5.72 6.81 -12.24
CA ILE A 85 -6.96 6.68 -12.99
C ILE A 85 -6.86 5.52 -13.98
N GLY A 86 -5.74 5.40 -14.70
CA GLY A 86 -5.48 4.31 -15.63
C GLY A 86 -5.52 2.93 -14.95
N ASN A 87 -4.88 2.80 -13.80
CA ASN A 87 -4.90 1.56 -13.03
C ASN A 87 -6.30 1.23 -12.50
N ALA A 88 -7.02 2.23 -11.97
CA ALA A 88 -8.40 2.04 -11.51
C ALA A 88 -9.34 1.62 -12.65
N LYS A 89 -9.15 2.20 -13.84
CA LYS A 89 -9.85 1.82 -15.06
C LYS A 89 -9.61 0.36 -15.40
N GLU A 90 -8.36 -0.08 -15.51
CA GLU A 90 -8.02 -1.48 -15.79
C GLU A 90 -8.68 -2.46 -14.80
N LEU A 91 -8.65 -2.15 -13.50
CA LEU A 91 -9.30 -2.98 -12.47
C LEU A 91 -10.83 -3.05 -12.63
N LEU A 92 -11.48 -1.95 -13.02
CA LEU A 92 -12.93 -1.89 -13.22
C LEU A 92 -13.36 -2.55 -14.53
N GLN A 93 -12.60 -2.37 -15.61
CA GLN A 93 -12.90 -2.97 -16.91
C GLN A 93 -12.58 -4.47 -16.92
N GLY A 94 -11.52 -4.91 -16.24
CA GLY A 94 -11.20 -6.33 -16.06
C GLY A 94 -12.22 -7.10 -15.22
N LYS A 95 -13.11 -6.40 -14.48
CA LYS A 95 -14.21 -7.01 -13.70
C LYS A 95 -15.49 -7.22 -14.51
N GLN A 96 -15.59 -6.67 -15.72
CA GLN A 96 -16.78 -6.79 -16.59
C GLN A 96 -16.65 -7.89 -17.66
N GLY A 97 -15.60 -8.71 -17.59
CA GLY A 97 -15.44 -9.93 -18.40
C GLY A 97 -15.86 -11.19 -17.66
#